data_AF-A0A150TXY7-F1
#
_entry.id   AF-A0A150TXY7-F1
#
_cell.length_a   1.000
_cell.length_b   1.000
_cell.length_c   1.000
_cell.angle_alpha   90.00
_cell.angle_beta   90.00
_cell.angle_gamma   90.00
#
_symmetry.space_group_name_H-M   'P 1'
#
loop_
_entity.id
_entity.type
_entity.pdbx_description
1 polymer ?
#
loop_
_entity_poly.entity_id
_entity_poly.type
_entity_poly.pdbx_seq_one_letter_code
_entity_poly.pdbx_strand_id
1 'polypeptide(L)'
;MLARHRHSFFALTLILPAVVGGCVVTSADTDNDPDQTTGPGVTHSSSTGGGDGGEGGQGGDGGEGGQGGDGGEGGQGGEGGEGGGGACVEAGSSTVTVAACERLNIAPAQGATSQCGEGRDEEPIGYRLCKRAFTLFAPSHAADLVDCLGDIGVQYACDIEPAQECLTEMYENACPNQALTTCNEIADDCDESFNPGQCAADLNPFTNAGVDELIECMNDGFEADENLTCRAAYTDCYQTVMSF
;
A
#
# COMPACT_ATOMS: atom_id res chain seq x y z
N MET A 1 -11.72 18.06 45.90
CA MET A 1 -12.54 17.46 46.97
C MET A 1 -13.84 16.94 46.37
N LEU A 2 -13.98 15.62 46.24
CA LEU A 2 -15.23 14.88 46.50
C LEU A 2 -14.93 13.39 46.29
N ALA A 3 -14.65 12.74 47.41
CA ALA A 3 -14.57 11.31 47.55
C ALA A 3 -15.98 10.71 47.56
N ARG A 4 -16.17 9.57 46.90
CA ARG A 4 -17.19 8.60 47.30
C ARG A 4 -16.73 7.18 46.99
N HIS A 5 -16.18 6.58 48.04
CA HIS A 5 -15.93 5.16 48.18
C HIS A 5 -17.27 4.46 48.42
N ARG A 6 -17.61 3.45 47.63
CA ARG A 6 -18.59 2.42 47.98
C ARG A 6 -18.09 1.07 47.48
N HIS A 7 -17.62 0.27 48.43
CA HIS A 7 -17.36 -1.14 48.26
C HIS A 7 -18.68 -1.86 47.97
N SER A 8 -18.74 -2.56 46.84
CA SER A 8 -19.80 -3.50 46.52
C SER A 8 -19.19 -4.90 46.42
N PHE A 9 -19.94 -5.86 46.94
CA PHE A 9 -19.53 -7.23 47.25
C PHE A 9 -18.96 -7.99 46.04
N PHE A 10 -17.80 -8.62 46.22
CA PHE A 10 -17.31 -9.69 45.35
C PHE A 10 -18.20 -10.93 45.53
N ALA A 11 -19.14 -11.14 44.60
CA ALA A 11 -19.73 -12.45 44.37
C ALA A 11 -18.76 -13.23 43.47
N LEU A 12 -18.08 -14.22 44.06
CA LEU A 12 -17.21 -15.15 43.33
C LEU A 12 -18.09 -16.16 42.59
N THR A 13 -18.65 -15.74 41.46
CA THR A 13 -19.29 -16.65 40.50
C THR A 13 -18.19 -17.39 39.75
N LEU A 14 -18.16 -18.71 39.92
CA LEU A 14 -17.24 -19.62 39.25
C LEU A 14 -17.71 -19.74 37.78
N ILE A 15 -17.18 -18.85 36.93
CA ILE A 15 -17.45 -18.82 35.48
C ILE A 15 -16.69 -20.00 34.87
N LEU A 16 -17.42 -20.98 34.33
CA LEU A 16 -16.83 -21.96 33.42
C LEU A 16 -16.31 -21.21 32.19
N PRO A 17 -15.11 -21.50 31.66
CA PRO A 17 -14.72 -20.99 30.36
C PRO A 17 -15.63 -21.65 29.31
N ALA A 18 -16.72 -20.96 28.95
CA ALA A 18 -17.27 -21.14 27.62
C ALA A 18 -16.15 -20.71 26.69
N VAL A 19 -15.53 -21.68 26.02
CA VAL A 19 -14.66 -21.43 24.88
C VAL A 19 -15.57 -20.90 23.79
N VAL A 20 -15.95 -19.63 23.90
CA VAL A 20 -16.53 -18.87 22.81
C VAL A 20 -15.34 -18.64 21.89
N GLY A 21 -15.27 -19.42 20.81
CA GLY A 21 -14.23 -19.28 19.80
C GLY A 21 -14.40 -17.96 19.07
N GLY A 22 -13.92 -16.87 19.68
CA GLY A 22 -13.67 -15.63 18.94
C GLY A 22 -12.62 -15.93 17.88
N CYS A 23 -12.87 -15.52 16.65
CA CYS A 23 -11.86 -15.52 15.59
C CYS A 23 -10.75 -14.55 16.01
N VAL A 24 -9.64 -15.08 16.52
CA VAL A 24 -8.40 -14.33 16.66
C VAL A 24 -7.62 -14.64 15.39
N VAL A 25 -7.38 -13.62 14.57
CA VAL A 25 -6.54 -13.77 13.39
C VAL A 25 -5.11 -13.86 13.89
N THR A 26 -4.46 -15.00 13.68
CA THR A 26 -3.06 -15.16 14.02
C THR A 26 -2.23 -14.77 12.81
N SER A 27 -1.37 -13.75 12.94
CA SER A 27 -0.27 -13.62 11.99
C SER A 27 0.62 -14.83 12.20
N ALA A 28 0.84 -15.62 11.14
CA ALA A 28 1.89 -16.61 11.19
C ALA A 28 3.19 -15.83 11.42
N ASP A 29 3.77 -15.97 12.62
CA ASP A 29 5.14 -15.57 12.90
C ASP A 29 6.02 -16.28 11.87
N THR A 30 6.22 -15.65 10.72
CA THR A 30 7.38 -15.87 9.87
C THR A 30 8.54 -15.18 10.57
N ASP A 31 8.83 -15.68 11.78
CA ASP A 31 10.15 -15.67 12.36
C ASP A 31 11.06 -16.24 11.27
N ASN A 32 11.55 -15.34 10.43
CA ASN A 32 12.73 -15.54 9.62
C ASN A 32 13.84 -15.75 10.64
N ASP A 33 13.94 -16.98 11.13
CA ASP A 33 15.11 -17.50 11.78
C ASP A 33 16.27 -17.22 10.81
N PRO A 34 17.20 -16.32 11.16
CA PRO A 34 18.29 -15.95 10.25
C PRO A 34 19.22 -17.14 9.93
N ASP A 35 19.02 -18.32 10.54
CA ASP A 35 19.81 -19.54 10.33
C ASP A 35 19.27 -20.52 9.26
N GLN A 36 18.17 -20.24 8.55
CA GLN A 36 17.67 -21.11 7.46
C GLN A 36 18.16 -20.75 6.04
N THR A 37 19.32 -20.09 5.89
CA THR A 37 19.99 -19.91 4.58
C THR A 37 21.41 -20.48 4.56
N THR A 38 21.54 -21.81 4.50
CA THR A 38 22.70 -22.46 3.84
C THR A 38 22.33 -23.82 3.22
N GLY A 39 21.53 -23.78 2.16
CA GLY A 39 21.52 -24.85 1.16
C GLY A 39 22.69 -24.67 0.17
N PRO A 40 23.46 -25.72 -0.18
CA PRO A 40 24.65 -25.57 -1.00
C PRO A 40 24.30 -25.35 -2.48
N GLY A 41 24.76 -24.22 -3.01
CA GLY A 41 25.17 -24.12 -4.41
C GLY A 41 24.07 -23.84 -5.42
N VAL A 42 23.61 -22.59 -5.46
CA VAL A 42 23.28 -21.97 -6.75
C VAL A 42 24.07 -20.66 -6.84
N THR A 43 25.25 -20.74 -7.45
CA THR A 43 25.99 -19.56 -7.90
C THR A 43 25.14 -18.86 -8.95
N HIS A 44 24.36 -17.87 -8.53
CA HIS A 44 23.84 -16.85 -9.43
C HIS A 44 24.90 -15.76 -9.52
N SER A 45 25.68 -15.84 -10.59
CA SER A 45 26.48 -14.72 -11.07
C SER A 45 25.53 -13.58 -11.40
N SER A 46 25.34 -12.65 -10.47
CA SER A 46 24.71 -11.37 -10.74
C SER A 46 25.65 -10.55 -11.63
N SER A 47 25.55 -10.79 -12.93
CA SER A 47 26.01 -9.84 -13.92
C SER A 47 25.21 -8.55 -13.72
N THR A 48 25.91 -7.52 -13.27
CA THR A 48 25.53 -6.12 -13.49
C THR A 48 25.36 -5.91 -15.00
N GLY A 49 24.14 -6.09 -15.48
CA GLY A 49 23.69 -5.68 -16.79
C GLY A 49 22.50 -4.77 -16.56
N GLY A 50 22.78 -3.47 -16.39
CA GLY A 50 21.75 -2.47 -16.60
C GLY A 50 21.24 -2.65 -18.02
N GLY A 51 19.99 -3.09 -18.16
CA GLY A 51 19.28 -2.93 -19.40
C GLY A 51 18.87 -1.47 -19.46
N ASP A 52 19.46 -0.72 -20.38
CA ASP A 52 18.93 0.58 -20.77
C ASP A 52 17.44 0.37 -21.13
N GLY A 53 16.55 0.94 -20.32
CA GLY A 53 15.13 0.98 -20.63
C GLY A 53 14.96 1.60 -22.01
N GLY A 54 14.41 0.82 -22.94
CA GLY A 54 14.19 1.26 -24.30
C GLY A 54 13.31 2.51 -24.31
N GLU A 55 13.73 3.53 -25.08
CA GLU A 55 12.92 4.71 -25.33
C GLU A 55 11.54 4.27 -25.84
N GLY A 56 10.48 4.62 -25.10
CA GLY A 56 9.11 4.40 -25.53
C GLY A 56 8.91 4.98 -26.93
N GLY A 57 8.41 4.14 -27.85
CA GLY A 57 8.20 4.54 -29.23
C GLY A 57 7.29 5.77 -29.32
N GLN A 58 7.74 6.79 -30.05
CA GLN A 58 6.92 7.96 -30.36
C GLN A 58 5.65 7.47 -31.07
N GLY A 59 4.49 7.76 -30.48
CA GLY A 59 3.21 7.53 -31.14
C GLY A 59 3.20 8.23 -32.49
N GLY A 60 2.89 7.48 -33.55
CA GLY A 60 2.90 8.00 -34.91
C GLY A 60 1.88 9.14 -35.07
N ASP A 61 2.30 10.23 -35.70
CA ASP A 61 1.40 11.31 -36.10
C ASP A 61 0.28 10.75 -37.00
N GLY A 62 -0.96 10.93 -36.58
CA GLY A 62 -2.12 10.61 -37.40
C GLY A 62 -2.09 11.41 -38.70
N GLY A 63 -2.16 10.72 -39.84
CA GLY A 63 -2.10 11.36 -41.15
C GLY A 63 -3.21 12.39 -41.34
N GLU A 64 -2.85 13.56 -41.87
CA GLU A 64 -3.81 14.60 -42.26
C GLU A 64 -4.76 14.05 -43.35
N GLY A 65 -6.06 14.06 -43.07
CA GLY A 65 -7.08 13.68 -44.04
C GLY A 65 -7.05 14.62 -45.26
N GLY A 66 -6.69 14.07 -46.41
CA GLY A 66 -6.68 14.81 -47.67
C GLY A 66 -8.08 15.28 -48.09
N GLN A 67 -8.19 16.54 -48.53
CA GLN A 67 -9.38 17.04 -49.21
C GLN A 67 -9.36 16.63 -50.69
N GLY A 68 -10.38 15.87 -51.09
CA GLY A 68 -11.01 15.95 -52.41
C GLY A 68 -10.18 15.50 -53.62
N GLY A 69 -10.15 14.20 -53.86
CA GLY A 69 -9.77 13.61 -55.14
C GLY A 69 -10.33 12.19 -55.25
N ASP A 70 -10.79 11.81 -56.44
CA ASP A 70 -11.44 10.52 -56.69
C ASP A 70 -10.60 9.33 -56.22
N GLY A 71 -11.10 8.65 -55.18
CA GLY A 71 -11.01 7.21 -54.96
C GLY A 71 -9.62 6.57 -54.99
N GLY A 72 -8.72 6.95 -54.09
CA GLY A 72 -7.60 6.10 -53.67
C GLY A 72 -7.98 5.30 -52.42
N GLU A 73 -7.76 3.98 -52.43
CA GLU A 73 -7.96 3.13 -51.25
C GLU A 73 -7.06 3.61 -50.10
N GLY A 74 -7.67 3.98 -48.97
CA GLY A 74 -6.93 4.43 -47.79
C GLY A 74 -5.96 3.36 -47.31
N GLY A 75 -4.73 3.76 -47.01
CA GLY A 75 -3.71 2.86 -46.46
C GLY A 75 -4.19 2.22 -45.16
N GLN A 76 -3.89 0.93 -44.99
CA GLN A 76 -4.16 0.21 -43.75
C GLN A 76 -3.40 0.89 -42.60
N GLY A 77 -4.13 1.34 -41.57
CA GLY A 77 -3.52 1.91 -40.37
C GLY A 77 -2.55 0.91 -39.75
N GLY A 78 -1.39 1.39 -39.31
CA GLY A 78 -0.39 0.55 -38.64
C GLY A 78 -0.97 -0.05 -37.35
N GLU A 79 -0.63 -1.31 -37.10
CA GLU A 79 -0.94 -1.96 -35.83
C GLU A 79 -0.23 -1.19 -34.71
N GLY A 80 -1.01 -0.67 -33.75
CA GLY A 80 -0.46 -0.04 -32.56
C GLY A 80 0.44 -1.03 -31.83
N GLY A 81 1.65 -0.61 -31.48
CA GLY A 81 2.58 -1.45 -30.72
C GLY A 81 1.95 -1.90 -29.41
N GLU A 82 2.09 -3.18 -29.08
CA GLU A 82 1.75 -3.71 -27.77
C GLU A 82 2.54 -2.89 -26.74
N GLY A 83 1.83 -2.07 -25.95
CA GLY A 83 2.41 -1.35 -24.84
C GLY A 83 3.10 -2.39 -23.96
N GLY A 84 4.43 -2.32 -23.87
CA GLY A 84 5.19 -3.21 -23.01
C GLY A 84 4.66 -3.04 -21.61
N GLY A 85 3.95 -4.06 -21.11
CA GLY A 85 3.58 -4.10 -19.70
C GLY A 85 4.87 -3.90 -18.91
N GLY A 86 4.99 -2.76 -18.24
CA GLY A 86 6.13 -2.48 -17.39
C GLY A 86 6.32 -3.67 -16.47
N ALA A 87 7.57 -4.12 -16.32
CA ALA A 87 7.85 -5.12 -15.30
C ALA A 87 7.33 -4.56 -13.97
N CYS A 88 6.43 -5.29 -13.31
CA CYS A 88 5.93 -4.86 -12.01
C CYS A 88 7.11 -4.77 -11.03
N VAL A 89 6.98 -3.90 -10.04
CA VAL A 89 7.93 -3.72 -8.96
C VAL A 89 7.71 -4.86 -7.95
N GLU A 90 8.73 -5.66 -7.72
CA GLU A 90 8.71 -6.64 -6.62
C GLU A 90 8.97 -5.94 -5.28
N ALA A 91 8.41 -6.48 -4.21
CA ALA A 91 8.76 -6.09 -2.85
C ALA A 91 10.25 -6.38 -2.62
N GLY A 92 11.03 -5.33 -2.38
CA GLY A 92 12.47 -5.43 -2.32
C GLY A 92 13.10 -4.27 -1.54
N SER A 93 14.43 -4.29 -1.46
CA SER A 93 15.18 -3.24 -0.79
C SER A 93 15.30 -1.98 -1.65
N SER A 94 15.29 -0.82 -1.01
CA SER A 94 15.63 0.47 -1.63
C SER A 94 16.65 1.20 -0.76
N THR A 95 17.41 2.11 -1.37
CA THR A 95 18.31 3.04 -0.65
C THR A 95 17.59 4.33 -0.24
N VAL A 96 16.38 4.55 -0.74
CA VAL A 96 15.52 5.65 -0.32
C VAL A 96 15.06 5.37 1.11
N THR A 97 15.12 6.39 1.96
CA THR A 97 14.72 6.32 3.37
C THR A 97 13.70 7.42 3.66
N VAL A 98 13.08 7.39 4.85
CA VAL A 98 12.15 8.44 5.30
C VAL A 98 12.74 9.86 5.23
N ALA A 99 14.07 10.01 5.31
CA ALA A 99 14.72 11.30 5.14
C ALA A 99 14.55 11.89 3.71
N ALA A 100 14.18 11.08 2.72
CA ALA A 100 13.83 11.56 1.39
C ALA A 100 12.56 12.43 1.40
N CYS A 101 11.61 12.16 2.30
CA CYS A 101 10.39 12.95 2.44
C CYS A 101 10.69 14.42 2.76
N GLU A 102 11.77 14.71 3.49
CA GLU A 102 12.19 16.09 3.83
C GLU A 102 12.65 16.92 2.62
N ARG A 103 13.00 16.22 1.53
CA ARG A 103 13.49 16.84 0.29
C ARG A 103 12.39 17.09 -0.74
N LEU A 104 11.17 16.60 -0.47
CA LEU A 104 10.03 16.81 -1.36
C LEU A 104 9.65 18.29 -1.41
N ASN A 105 9.20 18.77 -2.57
CA ASN A 105 8.66 20.12 -2.74
C ASN A 105 7.47 20.39 -1.80
N ILE A 106 6.71 19.34 -1.49
CA ILE A 106 5.56 19.36 -0.58
C ILE A 106 5.94 19.25 0.91
N ALA A 107 7.23 19.19 1.26
CA ALA A 107 7.63 19.05 2.67
C ALA A 107 7.48 20.38 3.45
N PRO A 108 7.20 20.33 4.76
CA PRO A 108 7.17 21.52 5.64
C PRO A 108 8.43 22.38 5.55
N ALA A 109 9.60 21.74 5.44
CA ALA A 109 10.88 22.43 5.31
C ALA A 109 10.99 23.31 4.05
N GLN A 110 10.20 23.03 3.01
CA GLN A 110 10.11 23.83 1.79
C GLN A 110 9.05 24.94 1.88
N GLY A 111 8.39 25.10 3.03
CA GLY A 111 7.35 26.12 3.26
C GLY A 111 5.93 25.70 2.90
N ALA A 112 5.71 24.42 2.55
CA ALA A 112 4.41 23.91 2.13
C ALA A 112 3.31 24.01 3.21
N THR A 113 3.65 23.84 4.49
CA THR A 113 2.69 23.95 5.62
C THR A 113 1.97 25.28 5.67
N SER A 114 2.64 26.36 5.25
CA SER A 114 2.04 27.69 5.20
C SER A 114 0.88 27.81 4.22
N GLN A 115 0.49 26.76 3.50
CA GLN A 115 -0.62 26.76 2.56
C GLN A 115 -1.79 25.87 3.00
N CYS A 116 -1.62 25.02 4.01
CA CYS A 116 -2.59 23.97 4.34
C CYS A 116 -3.35 24.27 5.64
N GLY A 117 -4.64 23.91 5.65
CA GLY A 117 -5.56 24.12 6.78
C GLY A 117 -5.97 25.58 6.99
N GLU A 118 -6.98 25.80 7.85
CA GLU A 118 -7.47 27.16 8.18
C GLU A 118 -6.39 28.02 8.87
N GLY A 119 -5.53 27.37 9.66
CA GLY A 119 -4.43 28.00 10.41
C GLY A 119 -3.14 28.18 9.64
N ARG A 120 -3.03 27.63 8.42
CA ARG A 120 -1.80 27.62 7.61
C ARG A 120 -0.62 26.97 8.34
N ASP A 121 -0.94 25.95 9.14
CA ASP A 121 -0.03 25.19 9.99
C ASP A 121 -0.26 23.67 9.87
N GLU A 122 -1.17 23.25 9.00
CA GLU A 122 -1.41 21.83 8.76
C GLU A 122 -0.29 21.22 7.92
N GLU A 123 0.07 19.98 8.26
CA GLU A 123 1.06 19.22 7.52
C GLU A 123 0.50 18.75 6.17
N PRO A 124 1.20 19.00 5.04
CA PRO A 124 0.78 18.58 3.70
C PRO A 124 0.47 17.09 3.59
N ILE A 125 -0.64 16.75 2.93
CA ILE A 125 -1.17 15.38 2.83
C ILE A 125 -0.14 14.43 2.23
N GLY A 126 0.45 14.79 1.08
CA GLY A 126 1.46 13.94 0.43
C GLY A 126 2.73 13.74 1.27
N TYR A 127 3.09 14.70 2.13
CA TYR A 127 4.23 14.52 3.04
C TYR A 127 3.89 13.58 4.21
N ARG A 128 2.66 13.62 4.74
CA ARG A 128 2.18 12.63 5.73
C ARG A 128 2.17 11.22 5.13
N LEU A 129 1.61 11.09 3.93
CA LEU A 129 1.61 9.86 3.15
C LEU A 129 3.04 9.33 2.94
N CYS A 130 3.99 10.18 2.54
CA CYS A 130 5.39 9.79 2.34
C CYS A 130 6.00 9.15 3.60
N LYS A 131 5.80 9.76 4.78
CA LYS A 131 6.33 9.21 6.04
C LYS A 131 5.66 7.89 6.41
N ARG A 132 4.33 7.81 6.22
CA ARG A 132 3.54 6.62 6.51
C ARG A 132 3.92 5.44 5.61
N ALA A 133 4.22 5.72 4.34
CA ALA A 133 4.63 4.74 3.34
C ALA A 133 5.84 3.89 3.79
N PHE A 134 6.83 4.49 4.46
CA PHE A 134 8.00 3.75 4.97
C PHE A 134 7.69 2.80 6.14
N THR A 135 6.51 2.92 6.75
CA THR A 135 6.04 1.99 7.79
C THR A 135 5.18 0.89 7.19
N LEU A 136 4.36 1.24 6.19
CA LEU A 136 3.38 0.31 5.62
C LEU A 136 3.95 -0.50 4.46
N PHE A 137 4.66 0.13 3.53
CA PHE A 137 5.01 -0.45 2.23
C PHE A 137 6.45 -0.94 2.16
N ALA A 138 6.67 -1.95 1.32
CA ALA A 138 8.01 -2.47 1.08
C ALA A 138 8.93 -1.34 0.58
N PRO A 139 10.24 -1.35 0.91
CA PRO A 139 11.13 -0.24 0.59
C PRO A 139 11.16 0.15 -0.90
N SER A 140 11.02 -0.82 -1.83
CA SER A 140 10.90 -0.56 -3.26
C SER A 140 9.64 0.23 -3.61
N HIS A 141 8.47 -0.16 -3.09
CA HIS A 141 7.20 0.53 -3.31
C HIS A 141 7.17 1.92 -2.65
N ALA A 142 7.68 2.04 -1.42
CA ALA A 142 7.80 3.33 -0.77
C ALA A 142 8.71 4.29 -1.56
N ALA A 143 9.77 3.78 -2.20
CA ALA A 143 10.63 4.58 -3.06
C ALA A 143 9.94 5.03 -4.35
N ASP A 144 9.13 4.17 -4.97
CA ASP A 144 8.30 4.50 -6.15
C ASP A 144 7.32 5.64 -5.82
N LEU A 145 6.63 5.52 -4.68
CA LEU A 145 5.73 6.58 -4.20
C LEU A 145 6.46 7.90 -3.90
N VAL A 146 7.66 7.83 -3.29
CA VAL A 146 8.48 9.03 -3.03
C VAL A 146 8.88 9.74 -4.32
N ASP A 147 9.18 9.00 -5.38
CA ASP A 147 9.56 9.56 -6.69
C ASP A 147 8.39 10.36 -7.28
N CYS A 148 7.20 9.75 -7.36
CA CYS A 148 5.99 10.43 -7.84
C CYS A 148 5.62 11.66 -6.97
N LEU A 149 5.68 11.53 -5.64
CA LEU A 149 5.42 12.66 -4.74
C LEU A 149 6.44 13.80 -4.90
N GLY A 150 7.63 13.52 -5.43
CA GLY A 150 8.67 14.50 -5.74
C GLY A 150 8.26 15.48 -6.83
N ASP A 151 7.43 15.03 -7.77
CA ASP A 151 6.96 15.80 -8.92
C ASP A 151 5.80 16.74 -8.57
N ILE A 152 5.15 16.54 -7.42
CA ILE A 152 4.08 17.43 -6.94
C ILE A 152 4.68 18.79 -6.58
N GLY A 153 4.24 19.83 -7.31
CA GLY A 153 4.61 21.21 -7.02
C GLY A 153 4.07 21.70 -5.67
N VAL A 154 4.79 22.62 -5.02
CA VAL A 154 4.43 23.17 -3.69
C VAL A 154 3.04 23.83 -3.66
N GLN A 155 2.52 24.28 -4.80
CA GLN A 155 1.17 24.85 -4.93
C GLN A 155 0.04 23.82 -4.77
N TYR A 156 0.35 22.53 -4.95
CA TYR A 156 -0.59 21.41 -4.83
C TYR A 156 -0.35 20.60 -3.54
N ALA A 157 0.50 21.10 -2.63
CA ALA A 157 0.91 20.36 -1.44
C ALA A 157 -0.27 19.99 -0.50
N CYS A 158 -1.36 20.76 -0.56
CA CYS A 158 -2.55 20.54 0.28
C CYS A 158 -3.66 19.78 -0.46
N ASP A 159 -3.46 19.47 -1.74
CA ASP A 159 -4.46 18.77 -2.54
C ASP A 159 -4.29 17.25 -2.38
N ILE A 160 -5.41 16.57 -2.11
CA ILE A 160 -5.41 15.11 -1.92
C ILE A 160 -5.25 14.37 -3.26
N GLU A 161 -5.79 14.92 -4.34
CA GLU A 161 -5.89 14.26 -5.65
C GLU A 161 -4.51 13.86 -6.21
N PRO A 162 -3.49 14.74 -6.29
CA PRO A 162 -2.17 14.34 -6.79
C PRO A 162 -1.47 13.29 -5.92
N ALA A 163 -1.62 13.37 -4.59
CA ALA A 163 -1.06 12.38 -3.69
C ALA A 163 -1.73 11.00 -3.85
N GLN A 164 -3.05 10.99 -4.09
CA GLN A 164 -3.81 9.79 -4.35
C GLN A 164 -3.49 9.17 -5.72
N GLU A 165 -3.23 9.99 -6.74
CA GLU A 165 -2.71 9.52 -8.04
C GLU A 165 -1.39 8.79 -7.86
N CYS A 166 -0.43 9.37 -7.12
CA CYS A 166 0.85 8.72 -6.83
C CYS A 166 0.69 7.40 -6.04
N LEU A 167 -0.24 7.36 -5.08
CA LEU A 167 -0.53 6.13 -4.37
C LEU A 167 -1.10 5.07 -5.33
N THR A 168 -2.04 5.46 -6.20
CA THR A 168 -2.65 4.57 -7.18
C THR A 168 -1.60 4.00 -8.14
N GLU A 169 -0.70 4.85 -8.65
CA GLU A 169 0.39 4.44 -9.53
C GLU A 169 1.32 3.41 -8.85
N MET A 170 1.70 3.64 -7.58
CA MET A 170 2.49 2.68 -6.80
C MET A 170 1.78 1.32 -6.69
N TYR A 171 0.46 1.29 -6.52
CA TYR A 171 -0.34 0.07 -6.46
C TYR A 171 -0.43 -0.63 -7.82
N GLU A 172 -0.61 0.10 -8.91
CA GLU A 172 -0.62 -0.44 -10.27
C GLU A 172 0.72 -1.04 -10.67
N ASN A 173 1.81 -0.46 -10.16
CA ASN A 173 3.17 -0.95 -10.37
C ASN A 173 3.51 -2.16 -9.49
N ALA A 174 2.78 -2.44 -8.40
CA ALA A 174 3.10 -3.53 -7.50
C ALA A 174 2.83 -4.90 -8.14
N CYS A 175 3.76 -5.86 -7.97
CA CYS A 175 3.53 -7.20 -8.49
C CYS A 175 2.31 -7.88 -7.85
N PRO A 176 1.50 -8.61 -8.63
CA PRO A 176 0.30 -9.26 -8.12
C PRO A 176 0.63 -10.50 -7.28
N ASN A 177 -0.28 -10.84 -6.36
CA ASN A 177 -0.25 -12.03 -5.51
C ASN A 177 0.88 -12.09 -4.48
N GLN A 178 1.59 -10.99 -4.21
CA GLN A 178 2.66 -10.96 -3.21
C GLN A 178 2.13 -11.24 -1.80
N ALA A 179 0.91 -10.77 -1.51
CA ALA A 179 0.26 -10.99 -0.21
C ALA A 179 -0.72 -12.19 -0.20
N LEU A 180 -0.78 -13.01 -1.27
CA LEU A 180 -1.82 -14.04 -1.38
C LEU A 180 -1.72 -15.11 -0.29
N THR A 181 -0.50 -15.51 0.12
CA THR A 181 -0.31 -16.49 1.19
C THR A 181 -0.90 -15.97 2.51
N THR A 182 -0.49 -14.77 2.93
CA THR A 182 -0.99 -14.10 4.13
C THR A 182 -2.50 -13.90 4.09
N CYS A 183 -3.06 -13.50 2.94
CA CYS A 183 -4.49 -13.32 2.79
C CYS A 183 -5.28 -14.64 2.85
N ASN A 184 -4.69 -15.76 2.42
CA ASN A 184 -5.31 -17.08 2.62
C ASN A 184 -5.28 -17.50 4.09
N GLU A 185 -4.22 -17.18 4.82
CA GLU A 185 -4.14 -17.43 6.28
C GLU A 185 -5.21 -16.63 7.03
N ILE A 186 -5.37 -15.34 6.71
CA ILE A 186 -6.48 -14.52 7.24
C ILE A 186 -7.83 -15.13 6.87
N ALA A 187 -7.99 -15.61 5.62
CA ALA A 187 -9.22 -16.23 5.17
C ALA A 187 -9.55 -17.53 5.95
N ASP A 188 -8.53 -18.33 6.30
CA ASP A 188 -8.69 -19.56 7.07
C ASP A 188 -9.15 -19.31 8.52
N ASP A 189 -8.74 -18.19 9.10
CA ASP A 189 -9.19 -17.72 10.42
C ASP A 189 -10.56 -17.02 10.38
N CYS A 190 -11.02 -16.65 9.18
CA CYS A 190 -12.25 -15.92 8.94
C CYS A 190 -13.40 -16.80 8.41
N ASP A 191 -14.61 -16.22 8.35
CA ASP A 191 -15.75 -16.88 7.73
C ASP A 191 -15.73 -16.77 6.19
N GLU A 192 -16.70 -17.41 5.52
CA GLU A 192 -16.82 -17.43 4.05
C GLU A 192 -17.02 -16.04 3.39
N SER A 193 -17.13 -14.95 4.17
CA SER A 193 -17.33 -13.60 3.65
C SER A 193 -16.04 -12.88 3.24
N PHE A 194 -14.88 -13.41 3.63
CA PHE A 194 -13.57 -12.82 3.32
C PHE A 194 -13.12 -13.17 1.88
N ASN A 195 -12.58 -12.17 1.16
CA ASN A 195 -12.09 -12.36 -0.22
C ASN A 195 -10.56 -12.26 -0.26
N PRO A 196 -9.82 -13.39 -0.29
CA PRO A 196 -8.36 -13.38 -0.27
C PRO A 196 -7.76 -12.72 -1.53
N GLY A 197 -8.47 -12.72 -2.66
CA GLY A 197 -8.01 -12.06 -3.89
C GLY A 197 -8.03 -10.54 -3.78
N GLN A 198 -9.07 -9.97 -3.15
CA GLN A 198 -9.11 -8.53 -2.87
C GLN A 198 -8.06 -8.14 -1.83
N CYS A 199 -7.95 -8.93 -0.75
CA CYS A 199 -6.92 -8.73 0.26
C CYS A 199 -5.51 -8.73 -0.37
N ALA A 200 -5.24 -9.68 -1.28
CA ALA A 200 -3.94 -9.74 -1.94
C ALA A 200 -3.69 -8.47 -2.76
N ALA A 201 -4.69 -7.97 -3.50
CA ALA A 201 -4.58 -6.73 -4.25
C ALA A 201 -4.27 -5.52 -3.35
N ASP A 202 -4.96 -5.41 -2.23
CA ASP A 202 -4.81 -4.32 -1.26
C ASP A 202 -3.46 -4.34 -0.51
N LEU A 203 -2.94 -5.55 -0.25
CA LEU A 203 -1.73 -5.76 0.55
C LEU A 203 -0.47 -6.05 -0.29
N ASN A 204 -0.56 -6.12 -1.62
CA ASN A 204 0.61 -6.36 -2.47
C ASN A 204 1.80 -5.42 -2.18
N PRO A 205 1.62 -4.10 -1.93
CA PRO A 205 2.76 -3.24 -1.65
C PRO A 205 3.21 -3.29 -0.18
N PHE A 206 2.51 -3.99 0.72
CA PHE A 206 2.76 -3.94 2.16
C PHE A 206 4.04 -4.68 2.57
N THR A 207 4.62 -4.23 3.69
CA THR A 207 5.57 -5.01 4.50
C THR A 207 4.84 -5.90 5.49
N ASN A 208 5.56 -6.87 6.06
CA ASN A 208 5.06 -7.63 7.21
C ASN A 208 4.60 -6.72 8.36
N ALA A 209 5.34 -5.65 8.69
CA ALA A 209 4.96 -4.72 9.75
C ALA A 209 3.62 -3.99 9.46
N GLY A 210 3.39 -3.60 8.20
CA GLY A 210 2.12 -3.02 7.78
C GLY A 210 0.95 -4.02 7.87
N VAL A 211 1.21 -5.29 7.54
CA VAL A 211 0.23 -6.37 7.70
C VAL A 211 -0.05 -6.63 9.18
N ASP A 212 0.97 -6.64 10.03
CA ASP A 212 0.82 -6.84 11.47
C ASP A 212 -0.04 -5.74 12.10
N GLU A 213 0.17 -4.47 11.71
CA GLU A 213 -0.67 -3.35 12.16
C GLU A 213 -2.14 -3.52 11.75
N LEU A 214 -2.39 -4.05 10.54
CA LEU A 214 -3.73 -4.35 10.07
C LEU A 214 -4.38 -5.48 10.90
N ILE A 215 -3.66 -6.56 11.16
CA ILE A 215 -4.15 -7.70 11.94
C ILE A 215 -4.40 -7.28 13.39
N GLU A 216 -3.53 -6.47 13.99
CA GLU A 216 -3.71 -5.92 15.34
C GLU A 216 -5.02 -5.11 15.41
N CYS A 217 -5.26 -4.22 14.45
CA CYS A 217 -6.51 -3.48 14.37
C CYS A 217 -7.73 -4.40 14.24
N MET A 218 -7.66 -5.44 13.41
CA MET A 218 -8.78 -6.37 13.22
C MET A 218 -9.11 -7.10 14.52
N ASN A 219 -8.08 -7.57 15.25
CA ASN A 219 -8.24 -8.24 16.53
C ASN A 219 -8.85 -7.31 17.60
N ASP A 220 -8.40 -6.06 17.69
CA ASP A 220 -9.00 -5.04 18.56
C ASP A 220 -10.49 -4.82 18.23
N GLY A 221 -10.85 -4.84 16.94
CA GLY A 221 -12.23 -4.74 16.47
C GLY A 221 -13.12 -5.89 16.95
N PHE A 222 -12.62 -7.13 16.88
CA PHE A 222 -13.36 -8.30 17.38
C PHE A 222 -13.53 -8.31 18.89
N GLU A 223 -12.56 -7.79 19.65
CA GLU A 223 -12.69 -7.61 21.09
C GLU A 223 -13.76 -6.56 21.45
N ALA A 224 -13.91 -5.53 20.60
CA ALA A 224 -14.86 -4.46 20.80
C ALA A 224 -16.32 -4.83 20.42
N ASP A 225 -16.51 -5.66 19.39
CA ASP A 225 -17.83 -6.11 18.93
C ASP A 225 -17.83 -7.58 18.49
N GLU A 226 -18.49 -8.43 19.30
CA GLU A 226 -18.64 -9.87 19.06
C GLU A 226 -19.44 -10.22 17.79
N ASN A 227 -20.15 -9.26 17.20
CA ASN A 227 -20.92 -9.44 15.96
C ASN A 227 -20.21 -8.86 14.73
N LEU A 228 -18.99 -8.34 14.89
CA LEU A 228 -18.21 -7.80 13.78
C LEU A 228 -17.80 -8.93 12.85
N THR A 229 -18.17 -8.83 11.57
CA THR A 229 -17.76 -9.81 10.57
C THR A 229 -16.30 -9.57 10.17
N CYS A 230 -15.59 -10.61 9.75
CA CYS A 230 -14.19 -10.46 9.34
C CYS A 230 -14.04 -9.48 8.17
N ARG A 231 -14.94 -9.51 7.19
CA ARG A 231 -14.94 -8.53 6.10
C ARG A 231 -15.12 -7.09 6.61
N ALA A 232 -15.99 -6.86 7.59
CA ALA A 232 -16.19 -5.53 8.16
C ALA A 232 -14.95 -5.06 8.93
N ALA A 233 -14.40 -5.92 9.79
CA ALA A 233 -13.16 -5.65 10.52
C ALA A 233 -12.00 -5.31 9.55
N TYR A 234 -11.78 -6.14 8.53
CA TYR A 234 -10.77 -5.88 7.50
C TYR A 234 -10.99 -4.54 6.79
N THR A 235 -12.21 -4.25 6.36
CA THR A 235 -12.50 -3.00 5.61
C THR A 235 -12.23 -1.77 6.47
N ASP A 236 -12.70 -1.76 7.71
CA ASP A 236 -12.55 -0.63 8.63
C ASP A 236 -11.09 -0.46 9.04
N CYS A 237 -10.38 -1.56 9.30
CA CYS A 237 -8.97 -1.53 9.68
C CYS A 237 -8.06 -1.17 8.52
N TYR A 238 -8.34 -1.64 7.31
CA TYR A 238 -7.60 -1.21 6.12
C TYR A 238 -7.72 0.30 5.90
N GLN A 239 -8.92 0.85 6.02
CA GLN A 239 -9.14 2.30 5.95
C GLN A 239 -8.41 3.06 7.06
N THR A 240 -8.38 2.49 8.27
CA THR A 240 -7.68 3.10 9.41
C THR A 240 -6.17 3.10 9.20
N VAL A 241 -5.59 1.95 8.84
CA VAL A 241 -4.15 1.79 8.57
C VAL A 241 -3.69 2.70 7.44
N MET A 242 -4.50 2.79 6.38
CA MET A 242 -4.24 3.62 5.20
C MET A 242 -4.62 5.10 5.37
N SER A 243 -5.13 5.52 6.53
CA SER A 243 -5.42 6.93 6.77
C SER A 243 -4.14 7.73 7.03
N PHE A 244 -4.02 8.90 6.41
CA PHE A 244 -2.88 9.81 6.54
C PHE A 244 -3.28 11.29 6.61
#